data_AF-A0A523MWW4-F1
#
_entry.id   AF-A0A523MWW4-F1
#
_cell.length_a   1.000
_cell.length_b   1.000
_cell.length_c   1.000
_cell.angle_alpha   90.00
_cell.angle_beta   90.00
_cell.angle_gamma   90.00
#
_symmetry.space_group_name_H-M   'P 1'
#
loop_
_entity.id
_entity.type
_entity.pdbx_description
1 polymer ?
#
loop_
_entity_poly.entity_id
_entity_poly.type
_entity_poly.pdbx_seq_one_letter_code
_entity_poly.pdbx_strand_id
1 'polypeptide(L)'
;MELKQYDALLVAGEGKNSYKVNHRHKAFLPIQGKCVISYVIEALQKAQSVRSITIIGPKKEILEHMETDGINSDRPKPIQVLEQKRNLYENVWHGFLSTLPEEWPEQELENSPYRDKAVLVVPCDSPLITPHEIDYFVQSSDLENYDQVLGMTPEESLRAFYPEPGKPGIQMAYLHLKEQRYRINNLHLVKPIRIGNRHHIQQMYHYRYQRNFKNVILFGWEIIGKDKKGRYRFYIGLLLGLFFSWLNIQFLVRFFRSWVPKRGLEDCISNIMDTRFMGLESPFPGAALDIDNARDYEAIKLRFKEWQDTLNQLADLHPLPVTRRDPAQWPVTASSRKSSSGIGLPQVDAGAT
;
A
#
# COMPACT_ATOMS: atom_id res chain seq x y z
N MET A 1 26.26 -4.03 -6.89
CA MET A 1 25.12 -3.56 -7.71
C MET A 1 24.44 -2.48 -6.89
N GLU A 2 24.26 -1.27 -7.42
CA GLU A 2 23.63 -0.19 -6.66
C GLU A 2 22.14 -0.44 -6.49
N LEU A 3 21.65 -0.23 -5.27
CA LEU A 3 20.22 -0.26 -4.96
C LEU A 3 19.50 0.83 -5.76
N LYS A 4 18.41 0.50 -6.47
CA LYS A 4 17.59 1.50 -7.17
C LYS A 4 16.99 2.45 -6.12
N GLN A 5 17.18 3.76 -6.33
CA GLN A 5 16.64 4.80 -5.46
C GLN A 5 15.51 5.57 -6.14
N TYR A 6 14.52 5.98 -5.34
CA TYR A 6 13.34 6.72 -5.80
C TYR A 6 13.13 7.99 -5.00
N ASP A 7 12.51 9.00 -5.62
CA ASP A 7 12.00 10.16 -4.89
C ASP A 7 10.75 9.71 -4.11
N ALA A 8 10.67 10.09 -2.84
CA ALA A 8 9.54 9.77 -1.97
C ALA A 8 8.58 10.96 -1.85
N LEU A 9 7.29 10.72 -2.06
CA LEU A 9 6.22 11.68 -1.84
C LEU A 9 5.54 11.36 -0.51
N LEU A 10 5.83 12.15 0.52
CA LEU A 10 5.20 12.06 1.83
C LEU A 10 3.94 12.90 1.84
N VAL A 11 2.77 12.25 1.81
CA VAL A 11 1.50 12.97 1.68
C VAL A 11 0.89 13.22 3.06
N ALA A 12 0.88 14.50 3.42
CA ALA A 12 0.47 15.03 4.72
C ALA A 12 -0.65 16.07 4.62
N GLY A 13 -1.41 16.07 3.50
CA GLY A 13 -2.50 17.01 3.31
C GLY A 13 -3.81 16.59 3.99
N GLU A 14 -4.59 17.58 4.40
CA GLU A 14 -5.94 17.39 4.94
C GLU A 14 -7.01 17.96 4.00
N GLY A 15 -8.01 17.15 3.67
CA GLY A 15 -9.22 17.61 2.98
C GLY A 15 -10.25 18.15 3.98
N LYS A 16 -11.30 18.83 3.50
CA LYS A 16 -12.39 19.35 4.38
C LYS A 16 -13.09 18.29 5.25
N ASN A 17 -13.00 17.02 4.84
CA ASN A 17 -13.56 15.86 5.55
C ASN A 17 -12.48 14.98 6.19
N SER A 18 -11.25 15.48 6.37
CA SER A 18 -10.20 14.77 7.09
C SER A 18 -10.63 14.48 8.52
N TYR A 19 -10.37 13.26 8.98
CA TYR A 19 -10.67 12.91 10.36
C TYR A 19 -9.57 13.45 11.26
N LYS A 20 -9.92 14.46 12.05
CA LYS A 20 -9.06 14.95 13.12
C LYS A 20 -9.10 13.97 14.28
N VAL A 21 -7.94 13.46 14.67
CA VAL A 21 -7.81 12.64 15.87
C VAL A 21 -7.46 13.57 17.02
N ASN A 22 -8.23 13.51 18.10
CA ASN A 22 -8.08 14.42 19.25
C ASN A 22 -8.09 15.91 18.86
N HIS A 23 -8.92 16.28 17.87
CA HIS A 23 -9.04 17.64 17.32
C HIS A 23 -7.77 18.20 16.67
N ARG A 24 -6.77 17.36 16.42
CA ARG A 24 -5.51 17.73 15.77
C ARG A 24 -5.35 17.04 14.43
N HIS A 25 -4.49 17.61 13.61
CA HIS A 25 -4.03 16.97 12.39
C HIS A 25 -3.23 15.72 12.73
N LYS A 26 -3.54 14.58 12.10
CA LYS A 26 -2.94 13.27 12.44
C LYS A 26 -1.40 13.30 12.41
N ALA A 27 -0.84 13.92 11.37
CA ALA A 27 0.59 14.14 11.20
C ALA A 27 1.30 14.79 12.41
N PHE A 28 0.61 15.67 13.15
CA PHE A 28 1.19 16.47 14.24
C PHE A 28 0.81 15.94 15.64
N LEU A 29 0.29 14.72 15.71
CA LEU A 29 0.07 14.07 16.99
C LEU A 29 1.43 13.71 17.63
N PRO A 30 1.63 14.02 18.93
CA PRO A 30 2.90 13.74 19.59
C PRO A 30 2.97 12.29 20.10
N ILE A 31 4.01 11.56 19.72
CA ILE A 31 4.37 10.26 20.29
C ILE A 31 5.78 10.40 20.83
N GLN A 32 6.01 10.00 22.09
CA GLN A 32 7.35 10.01 22.72
C GLN A 32 8.15 11.32 22.48
N GLY A 33 7.47 12.47 22.48
CA GLY A 33 8.09 13.79 22.33
C GLY A 33 8.30 14.28 20.88
N LYS A 34 7.87 13.54 19.85
CA LYS A 34 7.95 13.96 18.43
C LYS A 34 6.61 13.81 17.72
N CYS A 35 6.40 14.57 16.65
CA CYS A 35 5.23 14.42 15.80
C CYS A 35 5.27 13.10 15.02
N VAL A 36 4.10 12.51 14.78
CA VAL A 36 3.91 11.30 13.95
C VAL A 36 4.64 11.40 12.60
N ILE A 37 4.50 12.53 11.90
CA ILE A 37 5.16 12.73 10.60
C ILE A 37 6.68 12.67 10.69
N SER A 38 7.28 13.12 11.80
CA SER A 38 8.72 13.14 12.00
C SER A 38 9.31 11.73 12.04
N TYR A 39 8.58 10.75 12.61
CA TYR A 39 8.97 9.34 12.54
C TYR A 39 9.01 8.80 11.11
N VAL A 40 8.04 9.18 10.28
CA VAL A 40 7.99 8.78 8.86
C VAL A 40 9.12 9.45 8.07
N ILE A 41 9.38 10.73 8.31
CA ILE A 41 10.50 11.46 7.68
C ILE A 41 11.83 10.79 8.03
N GLU A 42 12.07 10.49 9.30
CA GLU A 42 13.31 9.82 9.73
C GLU A 42 13.46 8.43 9.09
N ALA A 43 12.36 7.67 8.96
CA ALA A 43 12.38 6.37 8.30
C ALA A 43 12.78 6.50 6.82
N LEU A 44 12.19 7.46 6.10
CA LEU A 44 12.54 7.77 4.71
C LEU A 44 13.98 8.27 4.55
N GLN A 45 14.44 9.13 5.47
CA GLN A 45 15.81 9.63 5.49
C GLN A 45 16.82 8.50 5.67
N LYS A 46 16.49 7.47 6.46
CA LYS A 46 17.37 6.30 6.72
C LYS A 46 17.27 5.20 5.66
N ALA A 47 16.14 5.04 4.96
CA ALA A 47 15.91 3.96 3.98
C ALA A 47 16.83 4.07 2.74
N GLN A 48 17.62 3.07 2.41
CA GLN A 48 18.61 3.16 1.33
C GLN A 48 18.00 3.38 -0.05
N SER A 49 16.76 2.94 -0.27
CA SER A 49 16.04 3.03 -1.54
C SER A 49 15.38 4.39 -1.79
N VAL A 50 15.52 5.34 -0.87
CA VAL A 50 14.98 6.71 -0.99
C VAL A 50 16.10 7.67 -1.35
N ARG A 51 15.93 8.47 -2.40
CA ARG A 51 16.88 9.49 -2.85
C ARG A 51 16.63 10.85 -2.20
N SER A 52 15.39 11.30 -2.28
CA SER A 52 14.93 12.62 -1.82
C SER A 52 13.50 12.49 -1.29
N ILE A 53 13.05 13.48 -0.51
CA ILE A 53 11.71 13.49 0.08
C ILE A 53 11.00 14.79 -0.31
N THR A 54 9.83 14.67 -0.91
CA THR A 54 8.91 15.78 -1.12
C THR A 54 7.71 15.59 -0.20
N ILE A 55 7.52 16.51 0.74
CA ILE A 55 6.38 16.51 1.67
C ILE A 55 5.30 17.44 1.12
N ILE A 56 4.06 16.97 1.04
CA ILE A 56 2.92 17.76 0.53
C ILE A 56 1.87 17.87 1.62
N GLY A 57 1.63 19.07 2.14
CA GLY A 57 0.73 19.31 3.27
C GLY A 57 0.64 20.80 3.64
N PRO A 58 0.11 21.15 4.83
CA PRO A 58 0.11 22.53 5.33
C PRO A 58 1.56 22.98 5.58
N LYS A 59 2.15 23.69 4.62
CA LYS A 59 3.61 23.88 4.53
C LYS A 59 4.20 24.54 5.77
N LYS A 60 3.53 25.58 6.27
CA LYS A 60 3.98 26.34 7.45
C LYS A 60 4.08 25.44 8.68
N GLU A 61 3.01 24.71 8.98
CA GLU A 61 2.92 23.81 10.15
C GLU A 61 3.94 22.67 10.06
N ILE A 62 4.14 22.10 8.86
CA ILE A 62 5.16 21.07 8.63
C ILE A 62 6.55 21.60 8.96
N LEU A 63 6.92 22.78 8.47
CA LEU A 63 8.24 23.37 8.71
C LEU A 63 8.47 23.67 10.19
N GLU A 64 7.48 24.25 10.88
CA GLU A 64 7.54 24.53 12.33
C GLU A 64 7.75 23.25 13.16
N HIS A 65 7.02 22.17 12.82
CA HIS A 65 7.16 20.89 13.51
C HIS A 65 8.48 20.17 13.17
N MET A 66 8.95 20.25 11.93
CA MET A 66 10.27 19.74 11.56
C MET A 66 11.39 20.42 12.36
N GLU A 67 11.34 21.75 12.50
CA GLU A 67 12.31 22.50 13.31
C GLU A 67 12.25 22.08 14.79
N THR A 68 11.04 22.01 15.35
CA THR A 68 10.80 21.61 16.75
C THR A 68 11.32 20.20 17.05
N ASP A 69 11.11 19.25 16.13
CA ASP A 69 11.50 17.86 16.30
C ASP A 69 12.96 17.59 15.91
N GLY A 70 13.70 18.61 15.46
CA GLY A 70 15.11 18.53 15.08
C GLY A 70 15.37 17.84 13.74
N ILE A 71 14.40 17.87 12.81
CA ILE A 71 14.53 17.33 11.46
C ILE A 71 15.34 18.29 10.59
N ASN A 72 16.44 17.80 10.04
CA ASN A 72 17.26 18.58 9.11
C ASN A 72 16.78 18.36 7.67
N SER A 73 16.42 19.45 6.97
CA SER A 73 15.90 19.40 5.60
C SER A 73 16.97 19.09 4.54
N ASP A 74 18.26 19.25 4.84
CA ASP A 74 19.34 19.01 3.89
C ASP A 74 19.99 17.64 4.09
N ARG A 75 19.84 17.03 5.28
CA ARG A 75 20.57 15.82 5.69
C ARG A 75 19.73 14.84 6.52
N PRO A 76 19.98 13.53 6.40
CA PRO A 76 20.92 12.87 5.47
C PRO A 76 20.45 12.92 4.01
N LYS A 77 19.21 13.32 3.76
CA LYS A 77 18.63 13.45 2.41
C LYS A 77 17.85 14.75 2.29
N PRO A 78 17.84 15.37 1.11
CA PRO A 78 17.12 16.62 0.89
C PRO A 78 15.61 16.42 1.03
N ILE A 79 14.97 17.38 1.70
CA ILE A 79 13.54 17.48 1.92
C ILE A 79 13.02 18.77 1.27
N GLN A 80 12.05 18.63 0.40
CA GLN A 80 11.27 19.75 -0.14
C GLN A 80 9.87 19.73 0.47
N VAL A 81 9.39 20.88 0.96
CA VAL A 81 8.01 21.01 1.48
C VAL A 81 7.17 21.86 0.53
N LEU A 82 6.09 21.26 0.05
CA LEU A 82 5.11 21.86 -0.85
C LEU A 82 3.77 22.08 -0.13
N GLU A 83 3.08 23.14 -0.52
CA GLU A 83 1.72 23.39 -0.05
C GLU A 83 0.75 22.34 -0.60
N GLN A 84 -0.22 21.94 0.21
CA GLN A 84 -1.26 21.01 -0.20
C GLN A 84 -2.17 21.60 -1.30
N LYS A 85 -2.65 20.70 -2.16
CA LYS A 85 -3.71 20.90 -3.15
C LYS A 85 -5.04 20.39 -2.60
N ARG A 86 -6.06 20.29 -3.47
CA ARG A 86 -7.45 20.10 -3.03
C ARG A 86 -7.73 18.71 -2.47
N ASN A 87 -6.98 17.69 -2.88
CA ASN A 87 -7.19 16.29 -2.52
C ASN A 87 -5.90 15.48 -2.65
N LEU A 88 -5.95 14.21 -2.20
CA LEU A 88 -4.79 13.32 -2.22
C LEU A 88 -4.22 13.12 -3.63
N TYR A 89 -5.07 12.93 -4.64
CA TYR A 89 -4.62 12.73 -6.01
C TYR A 89 -3.84 13.95 -6.51
N GLU A 90 -4.38 15.16 -6.34
CA GLU A 90 -3.70 16.40 -6.70
C GLU A 90 -2.40 16.59 -5.90
N ASN A 91 -2.34 16.17 -4.62
CA ASN A 91 -1.11 16.20 -3.84
C ASN A 91 -0.02 15.28 -4.41
N VAL A 92 -0.38 14.05 -4.76
CA VAL A 92 0.54 13.08 -5.38
C VAL A 92 0.99 13.58 -6.74
N TRP A 93 0.08 14.09 -7.57
CA TRP A 93 0.40 14.62 -8.89
C TRP A 93 1.33 15.84 -8.81
N HIS A 94 1.00 16.81 -7.95
CA HIS A 94 1.82 18.00 -7.70
C HIS A 94 3.22 17.62 -7.17
N GLY A 95 3.27 16.68 -6.21
CA GLY A 95 4.52 16.13 -5.72
C GLY A 95 5.34 15.48 -6.83
N PHE A 96 4.74 14.63 -7.64
CA PHE A 96 5.40 13.99 -8.78
C PHE A 96 5.98 15.01 -9.76
N LEU A 97 5.20 16.01 -10.17
CA LEU A 97 5.67 17.05 -11.10
C LEU A 97 6.87 17.82 -10.54
N SER A 98 6.90 18.10 -9.23
CA SER A 98 8.05 18.76 -8.59
C SER A 98 9.34 17.94 -8.60
N THR A 99 9.25 16.63 -8.82
CA THR A 99 10.42 15.73 -8.92
C THR A 99 10.99 15.65 -10.34
N LEU A 100 10.33 16.26 -11.33
CA LEU A 100 10.85 16.33 -12.69
C LEU A 100 12.03 17.32 -12.74
N PRO A 101 13.09 17.04 -13.51
CA PRO A 101 14.25 17.93 -13.59
C PRO A 101 13.94 19.24 -14.33
N GLU A 102 12.88 19.27 -15.13
CA GLU A 102 12.39 20.43 -15.85
C GLU A 102 10.85 20.44 -15.88
N GLU A 103 10.25 21.62 -16.01
CA GLU A 103 8.81 21.74 -16.20
C GLU A 103 8.41 21.19 -17.57
N TRP A 104 7.32 20.44 -17.62
CA TRP A 104 6.82 19.83 -18.85
C TRP A 104 5.32 20.12 -19.00
N PRO A 105 4.83 20.50 -20.20
CA PRO A 105 3.41 20.68 -20.43
C PRO A 105 2.62 19.42 -20.12
N GLU A 106 1.57 19.52 -19.31
CA GLU A 106 0.81 18.35 -18.83
C GLU A 106 0.25 17.51 -19.99
N GLN A 107 -0.17 18.16 -21.08
CA GLN A 107 -0.69 17.51 -22.29
C GLN A 107 0.36 16.69 -23.05
N GLU A 108 1.64 16.95 -22.82
CA GLU A 108 2.76 16.30 -23.50
C GLU A 108 3.48 15.26 -22.61
N LEU A 109 3.07 15.13 -21.34
CA LEU A 109 3.72 14.22 -20.38
C LEU A 109 3.73 12.77 -20.85
N GLU A 110 2.69 12.33 -21.55
CA GLU A 110 2.60 10.95 -22.04
C GLU A 110 3.68 10.58 -23.06
N ASN A 111 4.20 11.58 -23.79
CA ASN A 111 5.29 11.44 -24.77
C ASN A 111 6.64 11.91 -24.20
N SER A 112 6.69 12.34 -22.95
CA SER A 112 7.91 12.84 -22.30
C SER A 112 8.90 11.71 -21.99
N PRO A 113 10.21 12.02 -21.87
CA PRO A 113 11.20 11.05 -21.37
C PRO A 113 10.91 10.60 -19.94
N TYR A 114 10.05 11.31 -19.20
CA TYR A 114 9.68 11.02 -17.82
C TYR A 114 8.51 10.04 -17.69
N ARG A 115 7.97 9.53 -18.81
CA ARG A 115 6.83 8.61 -18.82
C ARG A 115 6.99 7.42 -17.87
N ASP A 116 8.20 6.89 -17.74
CA ASP A 116 8.54 5.75 -16.89
C ASP A 116 9.12 6.12 -15.52
N LYS A 117 9.22 7.42 -15.19
CA LYS A 117 9.69 7.87 -13.89
C LYS A 117 8.71 7.41 -12.82
N ALA A 118 9.25 6.68 -11.83
CA ALA A 118 8.50 6.20 -10.69
C ALA A 118 8.82 6.98 -9.41
N VAL A 119 7.84 7.03 -8.51
CA VAL A 119 7.94 7.66 -7.19
C VAL A 119 7.35 6.74 -6.13
N LEU A 120 7.91 6.81 -4.93
CA LEU A 120 7.39 6.11 -3.75
C LEU A 120 6.40 7.04 -3.04
N VAL A 121 5.13 6.68 -2.96
CA VAL A 121 4.11 7.44 -2.22
C VAL A 121 3.93 6.81 -0.85
N VAL A 122 4.04 7.63 0.20
CA VAL A 122 3.96 7.22 1.61
C VAL A 122 3.01 8.16 2.36
N PRO A 123 2.03 7.65 3.14
CA PRO A 123 1.22 8.52 3.98
C PRO A 123 2.00 8.96 5.23
N CYS A 124 1.54 10.04 5.85
CA CYS A 124 2.20 10.59 7.03
C CYS A 124 1.78 9.98 8.37
N ASP A 125 0.78 9.10 8.42
CA ASP A 125 0.08 8.70 9.66
C ASP A 125 0.45 7.32 10.21
N SER A 126 1.53 6.72 9.71
CA SER A 126 2.05 5.41 10.12
C SER A 126 3.41 5.55 10.84
N PRO A 127 3.45 5.98 12.11
CA PRO A 127 4.69 6.32 12.83
C PRO A 127 5.60 5.11 13.12
N LEU A 128 5.10 3.90 12.88
CA LEU A 128 5.84 2.65 13.07
C LEU A 128 6.50 2.14 11.79
N ILE A 129 6.36 2.84 10.67
CA ILE A 129 7.09 2.51 9.44
C ILE A 129 8.60 2.50 9.69
N THR A 130 9.29 1.50 9.17
CA THR A 130 10.75 1.34 9.37
C THR A 130 11.54 1.54 8.08
N PRO A 131 12.83 1.93 8.16
CA PRO A 131 13.70 1.98 6.99
C PRO A 131 13.78 0.64 6.25
N HIS A 132 13.89 -0.46 7.00
CA HIS A 132 13.98 -1.81 6.45
C HIS A 132 12.72 -2.23 5.70
N GLU A 133 11.53 -1.89 6.24
CA GLU A 133 10.25 -2.14 5.56
C GLU A 133 10.15 -1.40 4.22
N ILE A 134 10.59 -0.13 4.18
CA ILE A 134 10.64 0.67 2.95
C ILE A 134 11.59 0.02 1.93
N ASP A 135 12.79 -0.32 2.36
CA ASP A 135 13.81 -0.95 1.51
C ASP A 135 13.34 -2.31 0.99
N TYR A 136 12.71 -3.13 1.83
CA TYR A 136 12.12 -4.42 1.44
C TYR A 136 11.03 -4.24 0.39
N PHE A 137 10.11 -3.30 0.61
CA PHE A 137 9.01 -3.02 -0.32
C PHE A 137 9.53 -2.59 -1.69
N VAL A 138 10.49 -1.67 -1.73
CA VAL A 138 11.06 -1.18 -2.99
C VAL A 138 11.87 -2.28 -3.69
N GLN A 139 12.68 -3.06 -2.98
CA GLN A 139 13.48 -4.14 -3.57
C GLN A 139 12.65 -5.30 -4.09
N SER A 140 11.51 -5.58 -3.44
CA SER A 140 10.58 -6.63 -3.86
C SER A 140 9.62 -6.16 -4.95
N SER A 141 9.66 -4.87 -5.33
CA SER A 141 8.80 -4.30 -6.37
C SER A 141 9.37 -4.54 -7.76
N ASP A 142 8.52 -4.97 -8.69
CA ASP A 142 8.89 -5.23 -10.09
C ASP A 142 8.33 -4.13 -11.00
N LEU A 143 9.05 -3.02 -11.11
CA LEU A 143 8.68 -1.91 -12.02
C LEU A 143 9.03 -2.18 -13.49
N GLU A 144 9.62 -3.32 -13.82
CA GLU A 144 9.86 -3.71 -15.22
C GLU A 144 8.55 -4.25 -15.80
N ASN A 145 7.87 -5.12 -15.05
CA ASN A 145 6.61 -5.72 -15.45
C ASN A 145 5.37 -4.96 -14.98
N TYR A 146 5.49 -4.08 -13.98
CA TYR A 146 4.37 -3.32 -13.43
C TYR A 146 4.62 -1.81 -13.43
N ASP A 147 3.53 -1.05 -13.43
CA ASP A 147 3.52 0.41 -13.39
C ASP A 147 3.05 0.95 -12.03
N GLN A 148 2.32 0.13 -11.29
CA GLN A 148 1.87 0.44 -9.93
C GLN A 148 1.97 -0.80 -9.04
N VAL A 149 2.74 -0.69 -7.97
CA VAL A 149 2.86 -1.69 -6.92
C VAL A 149 2.25 -1.13 -5.64
N LEU A 150 1.30 -1.85 -5.06
CA LEU A 150 0.66 -1.52 -3.79
C LEU A 150 1.03 -2.55 -2.74
N GLY A 151 1.47 -2.09 -1.57
CA GLY A 151 1.83 -3.01 -0.50
C GLY A 151 0.61 -3.58 0.25
N MET A 152 0.74 -4.84 0.65
CA MET A 152 -0.26 -5.58 1.39
C MET A 152 0.41 -6.36 2.51
N THR A 153 -0.06 -6.19 3.74
CA THR A 153 0.43 -6.93 4.90
C THR A 153 -0.53 -8.07 5.23
N PRO A 154 -0.06 -9.32 5.30
CA PRO A 154 -0.86 -10.45 5.77
C PRO A 154 -1.36 -10.21 7.21
N GLU A 155 -2.57 -10.68 7.51
CA GLU A 155 -3.13 -10.61 8.88
C GLU A 155 -2.19 -11.23 9.93
N GLU A 156 -1.45 -12.28 9.57
CA GLU A 156 -0.52 -12.95 10.47
C GLU A 156 0.55 -12.01 11.02
N SER A 157 1.12 -11.15 10.17
CA SER A 157 2.11 -10.14 10.55
C SER A 157 1.56 -9.08 11.52
N LEU A 158 0.24 -8.89 11.55
CA LEU A 158 -0.42 -7.90 12.40
C LEU A 158 -0.84 -8.44 13.77
N ARG A 159 -0.80 -9.76 13.98
CA ARG A 159 -1.31 -10.38 15.22
C ARG A 159 -0.62 -9.89 16.48
N ALA A 160 0.68 -9.60 16.42
CA ALA A 160 1.45 -9.07 17.55
C ALA A 160 0.99 -7.68 18.02
N PHE A 161 0.20 -6.97 17.20
CA PHE A 161 -0.28 -5.62 17.44
C PHE A 161 -1.75 -5.60 17.87
N TYR A 162 -2.40 -6.75 17.94
CA TYR A 162 -3.80 -6.86 18.35
C TYR A 162 -4.00 -6.55 19.83
N PRO A 163 -5.24 -6.19 20.23
CA PRO A 163 -5.58 -6.04 21.64
C PRO A 163 -5.40 -7.36 22.41
N GLU A 164 -4.80 -7.28 23.60
CA GLU A 164 -4.69 -8.39 24.56
C GLU A 164 -5.37 -7.97 25.88
N PRO A 165 -5.77 -8.91 26.75
CA PRO A 165 -6.27 -8.56 28.08
C PRO A 165 -5.30 -7.63 28.82
N GLY A 166 -5.76 -6.42 29.14
CA GLY A 166 -4.96 -5.41 29.83
C GLY A 166 -3.96 -4.64 28.95
N LYS A 167 -3.86 -4.94 27.65
CA LYS A 167 -3.02 -4.18 26.70
C LYS A 167 -3.83 -3.67 25.51
N PRO A 168 -3.84 -2.35 25.25
CA PRO A 168 -4.47 -1.84 24.05
C PRO A 168 -3.75 -2.36 22.81
N GLY A 169 -4.48 -2.41 21.69
CA GLY A 169 -3.94 -2.83 20.41
C GLY A 169 -4.83 -2.37 19.28
N ILE A 170 -4.43 -2.69 18.05
CA ILE A 170 -5.10 -2.27 16.83
C ILE A 170 -5.53 -3.51 16.08
N GLN A 171 -6.84 -3.61 15.80
CA GLN A 171 -7.38 -4.63 14.91
C GLN A 171 -8.05 -3.95 13.71
N MET A 172 -7.46 -4.16 12.54
CA MET A 172 -7.87 -3.52 11.29
C MET A 172 -8.99 -4.29 10.58
N ALA A 173 -9.67 -3.61 9.66
CA ALA A 173 -10.47 -4.26 8.63
C ALA A 173 -9.56 -4.88 7.56
N TYR A 174 -9.92 -6.08 7.09
CA TYR A 174 -9.15 -6.88 6.14
C TYR A 174 -9.83 -6.97 4.77
N LEU A 175 -8.99 -7.00 3.73
CA LEU A 175 -9.33 -7.50 2.42
C LEU A 175 -9.34 -9.03 2.47
N HIS A 176 -10.50 -9.63 2.26
CA HIS A 176 -10.67 -11.08 2.30
C HIS A 176 -10.48 -11.67 0.90
N LEU A 177 -9.25 -12.09 0.58
CA LEU A 177 -8.92 -12.75 -0.68
C LEU A 177 -8.93 -14.28 -0.51
N LYS A 178 -8.96 -14.99 -1.65
CA LYS A 178 -8.99 -16.46 -1.67
C LYS A 178 -7.81 -17.05 -0.91
N GLU A 179 -6.63 -16.48 -1.14
CA GLU A 179 -5.35 -16.90 -0.60
C GLU A 179 -5.29 -16.68 0.91
N GLN A 180 -5.50 -15.43 1.35
CA GLN A 180 -5.48 -15.04 2.77
C GLN A 180 -6.15 -13.69 3.00
N ARG A 181 -6.06 -13.20 4.24
CA ARG A 181 -6.55 -11.88 4.66
C ARG A 181 -5.40 -10.89 4.63
N TYR A 182 -5.64 -9.73 4.00
CA TYR A 182 -4.63 -8.69 3.85
C TYR A 182 -5.12 -7.34 4.36
N ARG A 183 -4.25 -6.59 5.01
CA ARG A 183 -4.40 -5.14 5.19
C ARG A 183 -3.59 -4.48 4.09
N ILE A 184 -4.15 -3.47 3.43
CA ILE A 184 -3.35 -2.63 2.53
C ILE A 184 -2.37 -1.87 3.42
N ASN A 185 -1.06 -2.06 3.22
CA ASN A 185 -0.06 -1.19 3.82
C ASN A 185 0.14 -0.05 2.84
N ASN A 186 0.01 1.18 3.31
CA ASN A 186 -0.30 2.34 2.46
C ASN A 186 0.87 2.81 1.57
N LEU A 187 1.86 1.94 1.31
CA LEU A 187 2.96 2.18 0.39
C LEU A 187 2.54 1.92 -1.05
N HIS A 188 2.85 2.88 -1.92
CA HIS A 188 2.71 2.72 -3.36
C HIS A 188 4.02 3.06 -4.07
N LEU A 189 4.52 2.16 -4.91
CA LEU A 189 5.56 2.49 -5.87
C LEU A 189 4.92 2.59 -7.25
N VAL A 190 4.92 3.78 -7.85
CA VAL A 190 4.05 4.08 -8.98
C VAL A 190 4.75 4.92 -10.05
N LYS A 191 4.44 4.67 -11.32
CA LYS A 191 4.72 5.52 -12.48
C LYS A 191 3.47 6.32 -12.81
N PRO A 192 3.31 7.57 -12.32
CA PRO A 192 2.03 8.28 -12.43
C PRO A 192 1.55 8.46 -13.88
N ILE A 193 2.47 8.73 -14.81
CA ILE A 193 2.17 8.92 -16.23
C ILE A 193 1.76 7.59 -16.92
N ARG A 194 2.03 6.42 -16.34
CA ARG A 194 1.60 5.13 -16.93
C ARG A 194 0.17 4.70 -16.59
N ILE A 195 -0.52 5.42 -15.72
CA ILE A 195 -1.92 5.12 -15.38
C ILE A 195 -2.83 5.81 -16.39
N GLY A 196 -3.59 5.09 -17.22
CA GLY A 196 -4.47 5.72 -18.21
C GLY A 196 -5.68 6.40 -17.58
N ASN A 197 -6.47 5.67 -16.79
CA ASN A 197 -7.73 6.16 -16.24
C ASN A 197 -7.56 6.86 -14.88
N ARG A 198 -6.63 7.81 -14.78
CA ARG A 198 -6.27 8.50 -13.51
C ARG A 198 -7.45 9.19 -12.83
N HIS A 199 -8.45 9.64 -13.60
CA HIS A 199 -9.66 10.30 -13.10
C HIS A 199 -10.46 9.40 -12.14
N HIS A 200 -10.43 8.07 -12.31
CA HIS A 200 -11.06 7.14 -11.37
C HIS A 200 -10.42 7.15 -9.99
N ILE A 201 -9.14 7.52 -9.86
CA ILE A 201 -8.46 7.66 -8.56
C ILE A 201 -9.16 8.75 -7.75
N GLN A 202 -9.43 9.90 -8.36
CA GLN A 202 -10.13 11.00 -7.70
C GLN A 202 -11.54 10.58 -7.24
N GLN A 203 -12.28 9.86 -8.10
CA GLN A 203 -13.58 9.30 -7.74
C GLN A 203 -13.46 8.33 -6.55
N MET A 204 -12.55 7.34 -6.59
CA MET A 204 -12.30 6.39 -5.49
C MET A 204 -12.13 7.10 -4.14
N TYR A 205 -11.28 8.13 -4.10
CA TYR A 205 -11.02 8.86 -2.86
C TYR A 205 -12.23 9.67 -2.39
N HIS A 206 -13.00 10.25 -3.31
CA HIS A 206 -14.23 10.94 -2.97
C HIS A 206 -15.23 9.99 -2.28
N TYR A 207 -15.40 8.77 -2.81
CA TYR A 207 -16.28 7.77 -2.22
C TYR A 207 -15.76 7.20 -0.89
N ARG A 208 -14.43 7.06 -0.71
CA ARG A 208 -13.80 6.64 0.57
C ARG A 208 -14.21 7.55 1.73
N TYR A 209 -14.35 8.85 1.49
CA TYR A 209 -14.74 9.81 2.53
C TYR A 209 -16.25 9.88 2.81
N GLN A 210 -17.09 9.45 1.86
CA GLN A 210 -18.53 9.69 1.97
C GLN A 210 -19.30 8.73 2.87
N ARG A 211 -18.70 7.63 3.37
CA ARG A 211 -19.27 6.67 4.35
C ARG A 211 -20.71 6.19 4.11
N ASN A 212 -21.31 6.49 2.97
CA ASN A 212 -22.67 6.10 2.62
C ASN A 212 -22.59 4.80 1.84
N PHE A 213 -23.14 3.73 2.42
CA PHE A 213 -23.18 2.41 1.79
C PHE A 213 -23.83 2.43 0.40
N LYS A 214 -24.80 3.33 0.16
CA LYS A 214 -25.38 3.55 -1.19
C LYS A 214 -24.35 4.06 -2.18
N ASN A 215 -23.45 4.94 -1.76
CA ASN A 215 -22.42 5.52 -2.62
C ASN A 215 -21.31 4.51 -2.91
N VAL A 216 -21.00 3.60 -1.96
CA VAL A 216 -20.09 2.48 -2.21
C VAL A 216 -20.65 1.54 -3.28
N ILE A 217 -21.95 1.22 -3.23
CA ILE A 217 -22.66 0.40 -4.23
C ILE A 217 -22.71 1.10 -5.60
N LEU A 218 -23.13 2.37 -5.61
CA LEU A 218 -23.19 3.18 -6.83
C LEU A 218 -21.81 3.30 -7.49
N PHE A 219 -20.76 3.48 -6.70
CA PHE A 219 -19.39 3.52 -7.18
C PHE A 219 -18.93 2.18 -7.77
N GLY A 220 -19.26 1.07 -7.11
CA GLY A 220 -19.03 -0.26 -7.65
C GLY A 220 -19.72 -0.44 -9.01
N TRP A 221 -20.96 0.05 -9.16
CA TRP A 221 -21.67 0.03 -10.45
C TRP A 221 -21.05 0.93 -11.52
N GLU A 222 -20.59 2.13 -11.16
CA GLU A 222 -20.00 3.09 -12.10
C GLU A 222 -18.66 2.59 -12.67
N ILE A 223 -17.77 2.11 -11.81
CA ILE A 223 -16.43 1.65 -12.20
C ILE A 223 -16.44 0.30 -12.93
N ILE A 224 -17.31 -0.62 -12.51
CA ILE A 224 -17.29 -1.98 -13.04
C ILE A 224 -17.89 -2.04 -14.45
N GLY A 225 -18.70 -1.03 -14.82
CA GLY A 225 -19.39 -0.94 -16.10
C GLY A 225 -20.53 -1.96 -16.21
N LYS A 226 -21.42 -1.77 -17.20
CA LYS A 226 -22.60 -2.62 -17.38
C LYS A 226 -22.30 -4.02 -17.94
N ASP A 227 -21.12 -4.24 -18.54
CA ASP A 227 -20.90 -5.40 -19.43
C ASP A 227 -19.84 -6.45 -19.00
N LYS A 228 -19.45 -6.51 -17.73
CA LYS A 228 -18.46 -7.50 -17.28
C LYS A 228 -18.89 -8.22 -16.00
N LYS A 229 -19.83 -9.16 -16.14
CA LYS A 229 -20.37 -10.03 -15.06
C LYS A 229 -19.30 -10.61 -14.11
N GLY A 230 -18.11 -10.94 -14.62
CA GLY A 230 -17.00 -11.48 -13.81
C GLY A 230 -16.45 -10.51 -12.76
N ARG A 231 -16.48 -9.20 -13.02
CA ARG A 231 -15.94 -8.17 -12.10
C ARG A 231 -16.84 -7.91 -10.91
N TYR A 232 -18.16 -8.01 -11.10
CA TYR A 232 -19.13 -7.94 -10.01
C TYR A 232 -18.91 -9.05 -8.98
N ARG A 233 -18.42 -10.21 -9.40
CA ARG A 233 -18.10 -11.31 -8.49
C ARG A 233 -17.04 -10.92 -7.46
N PHE A 234 -16.00 -10.19 -7.88
CA PHE A 234 -14.96 -9.70 -6.97
C PHE A 234 -15.51 -8.66 -6.02
N TYR A 235 -16.23 -7.68 -6.53
CA TYR A 235 -16.82 -6.62 -5.73
C TYR A 235 -17.80 -7.16 -4.67
N ILE A 236 -18.71 -8.05 -5.07
CA ILE A 236 -19.65 -8.71 -4.15
C ILE A 236 -18.91 -9.59 -3.15
N GLY A 237 -17.90 -10.34 -3.59
CA GLY A 237 -17.08 -11.18 -2.71
C GLY A 237 -16.36 -10.35 -1.62
N LEU A 238 -15.82 -9.18 -1.98
CA LEU A 238 -15.19 -8.25 -1.03
C LEU A 238 -16.20 -7.67 -0.04
N LEU A 239 -17.35 -7.19 -0.52
CA LEU A 239 -18.40 -6.62 0.34
C LEU A 239 -18.96 -7.66 1.32
N LEU A 240 -19.33 -8.84 0.82
CA LEU A 240 -19.92 -9.90 1.64
C LEU A 240 -18.85 -10.52 2.56
N GLY A 241 -17.61 -10.66 2.10
CA GLY A 241 -16.50 -11.07 2.94
C GLY A 241 -16.32 -10.15 4.16
N LEU A 242 -16.32 -8.83 3.93
CA LEU A 242 -16.23 -7.83 5.00
C LEU A 242 -17.46 -7.88 5.93
N PHE A 243 -18.67 -7.92 5.37
CA PHE A 243 -19.92 -7.97 6.13
C PHE A 243 -20.01 -9.19 7.04
N PHE A 244 -19.70 -10.39 6.52
CA PHE A 244 -19.75 -11.61 7.32
C PHE A 244 -18.58 -11.72 8.30
N SER A 245 -17.45 -11.07 8.04
CA SER A 245 -16.37 -10.94 9.02
C SER A 245 -16.81 -10.10 10.21
N TRP A 246 -17.55 -9.00 9.97
CA TRP A 246 -18.12 -8.17 11.02
C TRP A 246 -19.14 -8.94 11.88
N LEU A 247 -19.93 -9.84 11.27
CA LEU A 247 -20.84 -10.75 11.99
C LEU A 247 -20.15 -11.97 12.63
N ASN A 248 -18.83 -12.11 12.48
CA ASN A 248 -18.06 -13.26 12.93
C ASN A 248 -18.50 -14.63 12.34
N ILE A 249 -19.08 -14.64 11.13
CA ILE A 249 -19.55 -15.86 10.45
C ILE A 249 -18.46 -16.41 9.51
N GLN A 250 -17.47 -17.09 10.08
CA GLN A 250 -16.24 -17.49 9.39
C GLN A 250 -16.45 -18.41 8.18
N PHE A 251 -17.48 -19.27 8.19
CA PHE A 251 -17.79 -20.12 7.03
C PHE A 251 -18.19 -19.30 5.80
N LEU A 252 -19.02 -18.26 5.99
CA LEU A 252 -19.42 -17.37 4.90
C LEU A 252 -18.26 -16.50 4.43
N VAL A 253 -17.39 -16.05 5.34
CA VAL A 253 -16.14 -15.37 4.96
C VAL A 253 -15.29 -16.26 4.04
N ARG A 254 -15.11 -17.55 4.39
CA ARG A 254 -14.39 -18.52 3.55
C ARG A 254 -15.06 -18.73 2.19
N PHE A 255 -16.39 -18.77 2.17
CA PHE A 255 -17.16 -18.91 0.94
C PHE A 255 -16.97 -17.70 0.01
N PHE A 256 -17.21 -16.47 0.48
CA PHE A 256 -17.12 -15.27 -0.35
C PHE A 256 -15.69 -14.89 -0.73
N ARG A 257 -14.70 -15.11 0.15
CA ARG A 257 -13.30 -14.87 -0.23
C ARG A 257 -12.82 -15.78 -1.36
N SER A 258 -13.37 -17.00 -1.47
CA SER A 258 -13.05 -17.92 -2.58
C SER A 258 -13.42 -17.35 -3.94
N TRP A 259 -14.31 -16.35 -3.97
CA TRP A 259 -14.70 -15.65 -5.18
C TRP A 259 -13.67 -14.62 -5.65
N VAL A 260 -12.72 -14.23 -4.79
CA VAL A 260 -11.77 -13.14 -5.00
C VAL A 260 -10.31 -13.65 -4.97
N PRO A 261 -9.84 -14.39 -5.99
CA PRO A 261 -8.41 -14.66 -6.14
C PRO A 261 -7.61 -13.36 -6.30
N LYS A 262 -6.47 -13.25 -5.62
CA LYS A 262 -5.59 -12.07 -5.68
C LYS A 262 -5.26 -11.69 -7.12
N ARG A 263 -4.81 -12.65 -7.95
CA ARG A 263 -4.45 -12.36 -9.34
C ARG A 263 -5.62 -11.84 -10.16
N GLY A 264 -6.82 -12.43 -9.96
CA GLY A 264 -8.03 -11.96 -10.64
C GLY A 264 -8.42 -10.54 -10.25
N LEU A 265 -8.22 -10.17 -8.99
CA LEU A 265 -8.43 -8.80 -8.52
C LEU A 265 -7.39 -7.82 -9.10
N GLU A 266 -6.12 -8.21 -9.18
CA GLU A 266 -5.06 -7.43 -9.83
C GLU A 266 -5.37 -7.17 -11.30
N ASP A 267 -5.79 -8.20 -12.05
CA ASP A 267 -6.19 -8.05 -13.45
C ASP A 267 -7.42 -7.15 -13.57
N CYS A 268 -8.37 -7.24 -12.63
CA CYS A 268 -9.54 -6.35 -12.58
C CYS A 268 -9.13 -4.88 -12.40
N ILE A 269 -8.27 -4.60 -11.41
CA ILE A 269 -7.74 -3.25 -11.13
C ILE A 269 -6.95 -2.73 -12.33
N SER A 270 -6.06 -3.56 -12.89
CA SER A 270 -5.26 -3.23 -14.08
C SER A 270 -6.14 -2.76 -15.24
N ASN A 271 -7.23 -3.48 -15.50
CA ASN A 271 -8.17 -3.13 -16.56
C ASN A 271 -9.02 -1.88 -16.26
N ILE A 272 -9.35 -1.62 -14.99
CA ILE A 272 -10.12 -0.43 -14.60
C ILE A 272 -9.26 0.81 -14.71
N MET A 273 -8.03 0.72 -14.21
CA MET A 273 -7.09 1.83 -14.13
C MET A 273 -6.32 2.06 -15.43
N ASP A 274 -6.41 1.13 -16.38
CA ASP A 274 -5.59 1.08 -17.59
C ASP A 274 -4.09 1.19 -17.24
N THR A 275 -3.61 0.21 -16.46
CA THR A 275 -2.24 0.16 -15.93
C THR A 275 -1.84 -1.27 -15.63
N ARG A 276 -0.54 -1.54 -15.45
CA ARG A 276 -0.04 -2.84 -14.96
C ARG A 276 0.07 -2.79 -13.43
N PHE A 277 -0.91 -3.36 -12.73
CA PHE A 277 -0.99 -3.31 -11.27
C PHE A 277 -0.54 -4.61 -10.59
N MET A 278 0.15 -4.49 -9.46
CA MET A 278 0.51 -5.61 -8.57
C MET A 278 0.23 -5.28 -7.11
N GLY A 279 -0.37 -6.22 -6.38
CA GLY A 279 -0.37 -6.22 -4.92
C GLY A 279 0.85 -6.98 -4.40
N LEU A 280 1.78 -6.29 -3.76
CA LEU A 280 2.99 -6.87 -3.18
C LEU A 280 2.75 -7.25 -1.72
N GLU A 281 2.98 -8.51 -1.39
CA GLU A 281 2.91 -8.97 0.00
C GLU A 281 4.18 -8.57 0.75
N SER A 282 4.00 -7.91 1.89
CA SER A 282 5.08 -7.51 2.79
C SER A 282 4.84 -8.12 4.17
N PRO A 283 5.84 -8.80 4.76
CA PRO A 283 5.71 -9.33 6.12
C PRO A 283 5.73 -8.24 7.18
N PHE A 284 6.02 -6.99 6.80
CA PHE A 284 6.14 -5.86 7.71
C PHE A 284 4.79 -5.13 7.89
N PRO A 285 4.38 -4.85 9.13
CA PRO A 285 3.13 -4.15 9.42
C PRO A 285 3.27 -2.66 9.71
N GLY A 286 4.49 -2.10 9.76
CA GLY A 286 4.71 -0.72 10.19
C GLY A 286 3.94 0.30 9.34
N ALA A 287 3.93 0.13 8.02
CA ALA A 287 3.18 0.96 7.08
C ALA A 287 1.67 0.61 6.99
N ALA A 288 1.22 -0.45 7.66
CA ALA A 288 -0.17 -0.84 7.79
C ALA A 288 -0.81 -0.37 9.10
N LEU A 289 -0.01 0.10 10.07
CA LEU A 289 -0.46 0.56 11.39
C LEU A 289 -0.64 2.08 11.38
N ASP A 290 -1.62 2.55 10.61
CA ASP A 290 -2.01 3.96 10.52
C ASP A 290 -2.87 4.40 11.72
N ILE A 291 -2.72 5.66 12.13
CA ILE A 291 -3.56 6.28 13.16
C ILE A 291 -4.89 6.69 12.55
N ASP A 292 -5.92 5.87 12.70
CA ASP A 292 -7.26 6.17 12.16
C ASP A 292 -8.18 6.84 13.17
N ASN A 293 -8.07 6.47 14.45
CA ASN A 293 -8.89 7.01 15.52
C ASN A 293 -8.12 7.20 16.84
N ALA A 294 -8.77 7.79 17.84
CA ALA A 294 -8.15 8.07 19.13
C ALA A 294 -7.67 6.80 19.87
N ARG A 295 -8.36 5.65 19.70
CA ARG A 295 -7.93 4.39 20.32
C ARG A 295 -6.64 3.88 19.69
N ASP A 296 -6.52 3.97 18.37
CA ASP A 296 -5.30 3.56 17.65
C ASP A 296 -4.12 4.42 18.08
N TYR A 297 -4.34 5.74 18.15
CA TYR A 297 -3.33 6.69 18.63
C TYR A 297 -2.85 6.36 20.05
N GLU A 298 -3.77 6.16 21.00
CA GLU A 298 -3.39 5.82 22.37
C GLU A 298 -2.71 4.44 22.46
N ALA A 299 -3.15 3.45 21.66
CA ALA A 299 -2.51 2.14 21.60
C ALA A 299 -1.05 2.26 21.11
N ILE A 300 -0.82 2.95 19.98
CA ILE A 300 0.52 3.21 19.44
C ILE A 300 1.36 3.96 20.47
N LYS A 301 0.82 5.02 21.07
CA LYS A 301 1.56 5.84 22.03
C LYS A 301 2.02 5.05 23.25
N LEU A 302 1.14 4.22 23.82
CA LEU A 302 1.43 3.41 25.00
C LEU A 302 2.40 2.27 24.71
N ARG A 303 2.27 1.62 23.55
CA ARG A 303 3.07 0.44 23.18
C ARG A 303 4.19 0.75 22.18
N PHE A 304 4.51 2.02 21.95
CA PHE A 304 5.38 2.46 20.86
C PHE A 304 6.73 1.72 20.85
N LYS A 305 7.40 1.69 22.01
CA LYS A 305 8.74 1.09 22.13
C LYS A 305 8.70 -0.43 21.96
N GLU A 306 7.72 -1.09 22.59
CA GLU A 306 7.47 -2.53 22.45
C GLU A 306 7.24 -2.90 20.97
N TRP A 307 6.41 -2.13 20.27
CA TRP A 307 6.10 -2.35 18.86
C TRP A 307 7.27 -2.07 17.93
N GLN A 308 8.11 -1.08 18.23
CA GLN A 308 9.37 -0.88 17.51
C GLN A 308 10.32 -2.06 17.68
N ASP A 309 10.43 -2.62 18.89
CA ASP A 309 11.32 -3.75 19.14
C ASP A 309 10.83 -5.02 18.40
N THR A 310 9.51 -5.26 18.36
CA THR A 310 8.90 -6.30 17.52
C THR A 310 9.22 -6.11 16.04
N LEU A 311 9.16 -4.88 15.52
CA LEU A 311 9.47 -4.58 14.12
C LEU A 311 10.94 -4.80 13.78
N ASN A 312 11.85 -4.47 14.70
CA ASN A 312 13.28 -4.75 14.54
C ASN A 312 13.56 -6.26 14.48
N GLN A 313 12.91 -7.05 15.34
CA GLN A 313 13.03 -8.53 15.29
C GLN A 313 12.49 -9.10 13.98
N LEU A 314 11.41 -8.54 13.43
CA LEU A 314 10.90 -8.93 12.11
C LEU A 314 11.90 -8.67 10.99
N ALA A 315 12.70 -7.59 11.08
CA ALA A 315 13.73 -7.28 10.09
C ALA A 315 14.83 -8.35 10.05
N ASP A 316 15.20 -8.91 11.21
CA ASP A 316 16.17 -10.01 11.30
C ASP A 316 15.62 -11.32 10.70
N LEU A 317 14.32 -11.58 10.87
CA LEU A 317 13.65 -12.77 10.33
C LEU A 317 13.41 -12.68 8.81
N HIS A 318 13.26 -11.47 8.28
CA HIS A 318 12.98 -11.19 6.88
C HIS A 318 14.05 -10.25 6.31
N PRO A 319 15.26 -10.77 6.00
CA PRO A 319 16.32 -9.95 5.43
C PRO A 319 15.91 -9.38 4.07
N LEU A 320 16.57 -8.29 3.66
CA LEU A 320 16.31 -7.66 2.36
C LEU A 320 16.54 -8.68 1.24
N PRO A 321 15.68 -8.70 0.20
CA PRO A 321 15.85 -9.59 -0.93
C PRO A 321 17.23 -9.39 -1.55
N VAL A 322 17.97 -10.48 -1.76
CA VAL A 322 19.21 -10.40 -2.54
C VAL A 322 18.81 -9.95 -3.94
N THR A 323 19.45 -8.90 -4.46
CA THR A 323 19.26 -8.42 -5.84
C THR A 323 19.73 -9.47 -6.86
N ARG A 324 18.97 -10.56 -7.02
CA ARG A 324 19.14 -11.55 -8.08
C ARG A 324 18.14 -11.24 -9.18
N ARG A 325 18.63 -10.79 -10.33
CA ARG A 325 17.92 -10.96 -11.60
C ARG A 325 17.94 -12.44 -11.95
N ASP A 326 16.99 -13.21 -11.42
CA ASP A 326 16.71 -14.53 -11.94
C ASP A 326 15.18 -14.66 -12.08
N PRO A 327 14.61 -14.56 -13.29
CA PRO A 327 13.16 -14.51 -13.51
C PRO A 327 12.43 -15.83 -13.21
N ALA A 328 13.07 -16.80 -12.56
CA ALA A 328 12.58 -18.17 -12.43
C ALA A 328 12.26 -18.64 -11.00
N GLN A 329 12.33 -17.81 -9.95
CA GLN A 329 12.03 -18.26 -8.59
C GLN A 329 11.10 -17.32 -7.82
N TRP A 330 9.82 -17.40 -8.14
CA TRP A 330 8.77 -17.15 -7.14
C TRP A 330 8.57 -18.44 -6.33
N PRO A 331 8.38 -18.41 -4.99
CA PRO A 331 8.13 -19.62 -4.24
C PRO A 331 6.81 -20.24 -4.68
N VAL A 332 6.89 -21.34 -5.42
CA VAL A 332 5.76 -22.25 -5.63
C VAL A 332 5.49 -22.90 -4.27
N THR A 333 4.38 -22.53 -3.65
CA THR A 333 3.92 -23.16 -2.42
C THR A 333 3.69 -24.65 -2.67
N ALA A 334 4.40 -25.47 -1.92
CA ALA A 334 4.24 -26.91 -1.92
C ALA A 334 2.84 -27.28 -1.36
N SER A 335 1.91 -27.69 -2.23
CA SER A 335 0.89 -28.68 -1.86
C SER A 335 0.29 -29.35 -3.10
N SER A 336 0.70 -30.60 -3.34
CA SER A 336 -0.17 -31.73 -3.72
C SER A 336 0.70 -32.88 -4.25
N ARG A 337 1.19 -33.73 -3.34
CA ARG A 337 1.43 -35.14 -3.66
C ARG A 337 0.13 -35.91 -3.40
N LYS A 338 -0.04 -36.96 -4.23
CA LYS A 338 -1.13 -37.94 -4.34
C LYS A 338 -2.21 -37.51 -5.33
N SER A 339 -2.67 -38.32 -6.27
CA SER A 339 -2.35 -39.69 -6.67
C SER A 339 -3.20 -39.98 -7.91
N SER A 340 -2.63 -40.56 -8.97
CA SER A 340 -3.43 -41.31 -9.94
C SER A 340 -2.65 -42.57 -10.32
N SER A 341 -3.07 -43.64 -9.65
CA SER A 341 -2.89 -45.03 -10.04
C SER A 341 -3.40 -45.24 -11.46
N GLY A 342 -2.73 -46.15 -12.17
CA GLY A 342 -2.91 -46.35 -13.59
C GLY A 342 -4.26 -46.92 -13.98
N ILE A 343 -4.62 -46.63 -15.23
CA ILE A 343 -5.38 -47.53 -16.10
C ILE A 343 -4.66 -47.45 -17.45
N GLY A 344 -4.00 -48.55 -17.80
CA GLY A 344 -3.40 -48.72 -19.11
C GLY A 344 -4.45 -49.08 -20.15
N LEU A 345 -4.22 -48.63 -21.38
CA LEU A 345 -4.73 -49.24 -22.60
C LEU A 345 -3.64 -49.18 -23.67
N PRO A 346 -3.59 -50.16 -24.59
CA PRO A 346 -2.35 -50.61 -25.22
C PRO A 346 -2.00 -49.85 -26.49
N GLN A 347 -0.70 -49.76 -26.76
CA GLN A 347 -0.15 -49.39 -28.06
C GLN A 347 -0.55 -50.44 -29.11
N VAL A 348 -1.07 -49.97 -30.24
CA VAL A 348 -1.18 -50.75 -31.47
C VAL A 348 -0.06 -50.27 -32.38
N ASP A 349 0.94 -51.14 -32.55
CA ASP A 349 1.93 -51.07 -33.61
C ASP A 349 1.26 -51.37 -34.95
N ALA A 350 1.51 -50.51 -35.94
CA ALA A 350 1.26 -50.84 -37.34
C ALA A 350 2.43 -50.29 -38.17
N GLY A 351 3.40 -51.16 -38.42
CA GLY A 351 4.46 -50.97 -39.41
C GLY A 351 4.61 -52.21 -40.28
N ALA A 352 4.49 -51.98 -41.59
CA ALA A 352 4.91 -52.81 -42.73
C ALA A 352 4.16 -54.11 -43.05
N THR A 353 3.40 -54.08 -44.15
CA THR A 353 3.77 -54.74 -45.41
C THR A 353 3.26 -53.94 -46.60
#